data_AF-A0A5N8Z7F1-F1
#
_entry.id   AF-A0A5N8Z7F1-F1
#
_cell.length_a   1.000
_cell.length_b   1.000
_cell.length_c   1.000
_cell.angle_alpha   90.00
_cell.angle_beta   90.00
_cell.angle_gamma   90.00
#
_symmetry.space_group_name_H-M   'P 1'
#
loop_
_entity.id
_entity.type
_entity.pdbx_description
1 polymer ?
#
loop_
_entity_poly.entity_id
_entity_poly.type
_entity_poly.pdbx_seq_one_letter_code
_entity_poly.pdbx_strand_id
1 'polypeptide(L)'
;MNKKITVLLFVIFLSFAVISCREVTEPPSDPVVFEPTPAAKEMVMAGAAPEVEVVIVGDPASGSEWFLNEGCNACHSLGPEKIVGPGFAGIYERAATRGYSSPDDYIEASIRYPGEYIVEGYSNLMPASWEEAEKQEIADIISYLKTLQ
;
A
#
# COMPACT_ATOMS: atom_id res chain seq x y z
N MET A 1 -26.30 -56.27 -2.50
CA MET A 1 -26.57 -54.90 -2.98
C MET A 1 -27.88 -54.92 -3.76
N ASN A 2 -28.95 -54.37 -3.20
CA ASN A 2 -30.29 -54.53 -3.76
C ASN A 2 -30.44 -53.64 -5.01
N LYS A 3 -30.72 -54.27 -6.15
CA LYS A 3 -30.87 -53.60 -7.46
C LYS A 3 -31.81 -52.39 -7.42
N LYS A 4 -32.83 -52.43 -6.54
CA LYS A 4 -33.76 -51.33 -6.28
C LYS A 4 -33.13 -50.11 -5.59
N ILE A 5 -32.18 -50.32 -4.67
CA ILE A 5 -31.46 -49.26 -3.95
C ILE A 5 -30.47 -48.56 -4.87
N THR A 6 -29.77 -49.32 -5.74
CA THR A 6 -28.84 -48.76 -6.72
C THR A 6 -29.57 -47.90 -7.75
N VAL A 7 -30.77 -48.31 -8.21
CA VAL A 7 -31.59 -47.50 -9.13
C VAL A 7 -32.09 -46.23 -8.45
N LEU A 8 -32.53 -46.30 -7.19
CA LEU A 8 -33.00 -45.13 -6.44
C LEU A 8 -31.87 -44.09 -6.26
N LEU A 9 -30.67 -44.55 -5.89
CA LEU A 9 -29.51 -43.66 -5.73
C LEU A 9 -29.08 -43.02 -7.05
N PHE A 10 -29.15 -43.76 -8.17
CA PHE A 10 -28.83 -43.22 -9.49
C PHE A 10 -29.82 -42.14 -9.93
N VAL A 11 -31.12 -42.34 -9.68
CA VAL A 11 -32.17 -41.35 -10.00
C VAL A 11 -32.01 -40.08 -9.16
N ILE A 12 -31.69 -40.22 -7.86
CA ILE A 12 -31.46 -39.07 -6.98
C ILE A 12 -30.24 -38.28 -7.46
N PHE A 13 -29.13 -38.96 -7.78
CA PHE A 13 -27.91 -38.31 -8.26
C PHE A 13 -28.10 -37.61 -9.61
N LEU A 14 -28.87 -38.23 -10.52
CA LEU A 14 -29.24 -37.62 -11.81
C LEU A 14 -30.13 -36.38 -11.63
N SER A 15 -30.98 -36.36 -10.59
CA SER A 15 -31.87 -35.24 -10.28
C SER A 15 -31.13 -34.02 -9.71
N PHE A 16 -30.08 -34.25 -8.91
CA PHE A 16 -29.26 -33.15 -8.36
C PHE A 16 -28.39 -32.48 -9.43
N ALA A 17 -27.95 -33.21 -10.45
CA ALA A 17 -27.14 -32.66 -11.54
C ALA A 17 -27.89 -31.61 -12.39
N VAL A 18 -29.21 -31.74 -12.53
CA VAL A 18 -30.02 -30.82 -13.35
C VAL A 18 -30.31 -29.49 -12.64
N ILE A 19 -30.23 -29.44 -11.31
CA ILE A 19 -30.53 -28.24 -10.50
C ILE A 19 -29.32 -27.31 -10.42
N SER A 20 -28.09 -27.83 -10.58
CA SER A 20 -26.86 -27.06 -10.39
C SER A 20 -26.46 -26.14 -11.55
N CYS A 21 -27.17 -26.17 -12.68
CA CYS A 21 -26.87 -25.34 -13.86
C CYS A 21 -27.77 -24.11 -14.00
N ARG A 22 -28.62 -23.81 -13.02
CA ARG A 22 -29.44 -22.59 -13.08
C ARG A 22 -28.71 -21.44 -12.40
N GLU A 23 -27.90 -20.74 -13.19
CA GLU A 23 -27.34 -19.44 -12.83
C GLU A 23 -28.49 -18.44 -12.67
N VAL A 24 -28.60 -17.85 -11.48
CA VAL A 24 -29.52 -16.75 -11.22
C VAL A 24 -28.81 -15.49 -11.70
N THR A 25 -29.03 -15.13 -12.96
CA THR A 25 -28.62 -13.83 -13.47
C THR A 25 -29.58 -12.77 -12.93
N GLU A 26 -29.14 -11.98 -11.96
CA GLU A 26 -29.85 -10.77 -11.56
C GLU A 26 -29.78 -9.77 -12.73
N PRO A 27 -30.90 -9.09 -13.07
CA PRO A 27 -30.87 -8.05 -14.08
C PRO A 27 -29.92 -6.94 -13.63
N PRO A 28 -29.14 -6.35 -14.56
CA PRO A 28 -28.29 -5.21 -14.23
C PRO A 28 -29.17 -4.09 -13.66
N SER A 29 -28.76 -3.53 -12.52
CA SER A 29 -29.43 -2.36 -11.97
C SER A 29 -29.34 -1.20 -12.96
N ASP A 30 -30.42 -0.45 -13.10
CA ASP A 30 -30.44 0.72 -13.96
C ASP A 30 -29.30 1.70 -13.56
N PRO A 31 -28.63 2.33 -14.54
CA PRO A 31 -27.58 3.28 -14.25
C PRO A 31 -28.14 4.42 -13.42
N VAL A 32 -27.48 4.74 -12.31
CA VAL A 32 -27.82 5.90 -11.50
C VAL A 32 -27.56 7.16 -12.33
N VAL A 33 -28.62 7.73 -12.89
CA VAL A 33 -28.57 9.01 -13.57
C VAL A 33 -28.43 10.08 -12.49
N PHE A 34 -27.22 10.60 -12.34
CA PHE A 34 -26.97 11.76 -11.50
C PHE A 34 -27.56 12.98 -12.22
N GLU A 35 -28.76 13.39 -11.81
CA GLU A 35 -29.30 14.69 -12.17
C GLU A 35 -28.72 15.73 -11.20
N PRO A 36 -27.72 16.52 -11.61
CA PRO A 36 -27.20 17.55 -10.74
C PRO A 36 -28.32 18.55 -10.44
N THR A 37 -28.60 18.75 -9.15
CA THR A 37 -29.41 19.88 -8.68
C THR A 37 -28.89 21.15 -9.34
N PRO A 38 -29.74 21.95 -10.02
CA PRO A 38 -29.27 23.17 -10.67
C PRO A 38 -28.62 24.05 -9.61
N ALA A 39 -27.33 24.32 -9.80
CA ALA A 39 -26.61 25.28 -9.01
C ALA A 39 -27.41 26.59 -9.04
N ALA A 40 -27.86 27.03 -7.86
CA ALA A 40 -28.24 28.42 -7.70
C ALA A 40 -27.05 29.24 -8.23
N LYS A 41 -27.34 30.11 -9.19
CA LYS A 41 -26.40 30.98 -9.88
C LYS A 41 -25.68 31.84 -8.84
N GLU A 42 -24.59 31.33 -8.28
CA GLU A 42 -23.67 32.13 -7.50
C GLU A 42 -22.85 33.00 -8.46
N MET A 43 -22.94 34.29 -8.20
CA MET A 43 -22.23 35.33 -8.90
C MET A 43 -20.74 35.14 -8.63
N VAL A 44 -19.99 34.87 -9.69
CA VAL A 44 -18.53 34.74 -9.65
C VAL A 44 -17.96 36.12 -9.29
N MET A 45 -17.58 36.29 -8.02
CA MET A 45 -16.72 37.37 -7.57
C MET A 45 -15.28 36.85 -7.56
N ALA A 46 -14.37 37.63 -8.11
CA ALA A 46 -12.94 37.34 -8.16
C ALA A 46 -12.36 37.10 -6.76
N GLY A 47 -11.70 35.95 -6.58
CA GLY A 47 -10.95 35.60 -5.37
C GLY A 47 -10.54 34.13 -5.40
N ALA A 48 -9.24 33.87 -5.31
CA ALA A 48 -8.64 32.54 -5.37
C ALA A 48 -9.35 31.54 -4.43
N ALA A 49 -9.64 30.34 -4.94
CA ALA A 49 -10.03 29.23 -4.09
C ALA A 49 -8.92 28.99 -3.05
N PRO A 50 -9.25 28.73 -1.77
CA PRO A 50 -8.24 28.32 -0.81
C PRO A 50 -7.61 27.03 -1.30
N GLU A 51 -6.31 27.05 -1.54
CA GLU A 51 -5.51 25.87 -1.79
C GLU A 51 -5.57 25.04 -0.50
N VAL A 52 -6.36 23.96 -0.49
CA VAL A 52 -6.42 23.04 0.64
C VAL A 52 -5.12 22.25 0.59
N GLU A 53 -4.13 22.71 1.34
CA GLU A 53 -2.88 21.97 1.55
C GLU A 53 -3.21 20.70 2.34
N VAL A 54 -3.20 19.56 1.64
CA VAL A 54 -3.34 18.25 2.28
C VAL A 54 -2.02 17.92 2.94
N VAL A 55 -1.95 18.13 4.26
CA VAL A 55 -0.82 17.69 5.07
C VAL A 55 -0.90 16.17 5.24
N ILE A 56 0.07 15.46 4.66
CA ILE A 56 0.21 14.00 4.85
C ILE A 56 0.92 13.77 6.18
N VAL A 57 0.25 13.07 7.09
CA VAL A 57 0.79 12.68 8.40
C VAL A 57 0.96 11.17 8.39
N GLY A 58 2.18 10.68 8.62
CA GLY A 58 2.48 9.26 8.62
C GLY A 58 2.10 8.56 9.93
N ASP A 59 1.60 7.34 9.84
CA ASP A 59 1.30 6.43 10.94
C ASP A 59 2.42 5.37 11.13
N PRO A 60 3.13 5.36 12.28
CA PRO A 60 4.17 4.36 12.54
C PRO A 60 3.69 2.90 12.51
N ALA A 61 2.42 2.63 12.83
CA ALA A 61 1.90 1.26 12.79
C ALA A 61 1.79 0.77 11.35
N SER A 62 1.15 1.57 10.49
CA SER A 62 1.09 1.31 9.04
C SER A 62 2.49 1.22 8.42
N GLY A 63 3.43 2.07 8.86
CA GLY A 63 4.82 2.01 8.39
C GLY A 63 5.55 0.73 8.79
N SER A 64 5.28 0.21 10.00
CA SER A 64 5.82 -1.07 10.43
C SER A 64 5.27 -2.24 9.62
N GLU A 65 3.99 -2.19 9.23
CA GLU A 65 3.40 -3.21 8.36
C GLU A 65 4.01 -3.15 6.95
N TRP A 66 4.15 -1.95 6.40
CA TRP A 66 4.80 -1.73 5.09
C TRP A 66 6.25 -2.22 5.08
N PHE A 67 7.03 -1.92 6.14
CA PHE A 67 8.41 -2.42 6.31
C PHE A 67 8.52 -3.95 6.20
N LEU A 68 7.52 -4.68 6.71
CA LEU A 68 7.48 -6.14 6.65
C LEU A 68 6.97 -6.64 5.28
N ASN A 69 5.92 -6.03 4.75
CA ASN A 69 5.27 -6.45 3.51
C ASN A 69 6.16 -6.23 2.29
N GLU A 70 6.92 -5.13 2.28
CA GLU A 70 7.88 -4.81 1.21
C GLU A 70 9.22 -5.54 1.39
N GLY A 71 9.37 -6.35 2.45
CA GLY A 71 10.56 -7.17 2.68
C GLY A 71 11.81 -6.39 3.09
N CYS A 72 11.66 -5.15 3.57
CA CYS A 72 12.79 -4.33 4.03
C CYS A 72 13.57 -5.03 5.15
N ASN A 73 12.87 -5.77 6.01
CA ASN A 73 13.40 -6.57 7.11
C ASN A 73 14.34 -7.70 6.68
N ALA A 74 14.31 -8.13 5.41
CA ALA A 74 15.23 -9.14 4.90
C ALA A 74 16.67 -8.62 4.79
N CYS A 75 16.84 -7.30 4.66
CA CYS A 75 18.13 -6.65 4.42
C CYS A 75 18.53 -5.66 5.52
N HIS A 76 17.57 -5.10 6.26
CA HIS A 76 17.79 -4.10 7.29
C HIS A 76 17.33 -4.61 8.65
N SER A 77 18.18 -4.46 9.67
CA SER A 77 17.79 -4.71 11.05
C SER A 77 17.12 -3.47 11.64
N LEU A 78 16.26 -3.65 12.64
CA LEU A 78 15.71 -2.55 13.44
C LEU A 78 16.74 -1.97 14.43
N GLY A 79 17.83 -2.71 14.69
CA GLY A 79 18.91 -2.33 15.58
C GLY A 79 20.09 -1.69 14.84
N PRO A 80 21.29 -1.65 15.46
CA PRO A 80 22.50 -1.13 14.80
C PRO A 80 23.15 -2.14 13.85
N GLU A 81 22.75 -3.41 13.92
CA GLU A 81 23.42 -4.51 13.25
C GLU A 81 23.25 -4.48 11.73
N LYS A 82 24.34 -4.80 11.02
CA LYS A 82 24.33 -4.99 9.56
C LYS A 82 23.78 -6.39 9.24
N ILE A 83 22.83 -6.47 8.29
CA ILE A 83 22.43 -7.74 7.65
C ILE A 83 23.03 -7.76 6.25
N VAL A 84 22.33 -7.12 5.29
CA VAL A 84 22.85 -6.80 3.96
C VAL A 84 23.09 -5.30 3.87
N GLY A 85 22.06 -4.52 4.24
CA GLY A 85 22.10 -3.08 4.42
C GLY A 85 22.40 -2.67 5.87
N PRO A 86 22.51 -1.36 6.13
CA PRO A 86 22.70 -0.82 7.47
C PRO A 86 21.49 -1.07 8.37
N GLY A 87 21.74 -1.31 9.66
CA GLY A 87 20.68 -1.33 10.68
C GLY A 87 20.09 0.06 10.92
N PHE A 88 18.82 0.13 11.34
CA PHE A 88 18.02 1.35 11.43
C PHE A 88 18.02 2.06 12.80
N ALA A 89 18.66 1.51 13.84
CA ALA A 89 18.86 2.26 15.08
C ALA A 89 19.55 3.61 14.81
N GLY A 90 18.91 4.70 15.24
CA GLY A 90 19.39 6.07 15.06
C GLY A 90 19.45 6.51 13.59
N ILE A 91 18.61 5.94 12.73
CA ILE A 91 18.60 6.29 11.30
C ILE A 91 18.28 7.77 11.09
N TYR A 92 17.38 8.35 11.88
CA TYR A 92 16.93 9.72 11.68
C TYR A 92 18.04 10.74 11.96
N GLU A 93 18.80 10.53 13.03
CA GLU A 93 19.97 11.34 13.40
C GLU A 93 21.07 11.20 12.35
N ARG A 94 21.31 9.98 11.85
CA ARG A 94 22.30 9.75 10.79
C ARG A 94 21.87 10.40 9.48
N ALA A 95 20.59 10.34 9.12
CA ALA A 95 20.02 10.95 7.92
C ALA A 95 20.21 12.49 7.91
N ALA A 96 20.10 13.14 9.06
CA ALA A 96 20.34 14.59 9.20
C ALA A 96 21.75 15.03 8.78
N THR A 97 22.71 14.12 8.74
CA THR A 97 24.11 14.41 8.36
C THR A 97 24.41 14.21 6.88
N ARG A 98 23.42 13.81 6.07
CA ARG A 98 23.62 13.35 4.68
C ARG A 98 23.53 14.45 3.62
N GLY A 99 23.27 15.70 4.02
CA GLY A 99 23.29 16.86 3.13
C GLY A 99 22.01 17.09 2.31
N TYR A 100 20.92 16.40 2.66
CA TYR A 100 19.58 16.65 2.12
C TYR A 100 18.91 17.80 2.89
N SER A 101 17.83 18.37 2.34
CA SER A 101 17.09 19.46 3.01
C SER A 101 16.50 19.03 4.34
N SER A 102 16.12 17.75 4.45
CA SER A 102 15.65 17.13 5.69
C SER A 102 16.05 15.65 5.77
N PRO A 103 16.01 15.04 6.98
CA PRO A 103 16.13 13.59 7.10
C PRO A 103 15.04 12.82 6.36
N ASP A 104 13.82 13.37 6.28
CA ASP A 104 12.69 12.77 5.56
C ASP A 104 13.02 12.68 4.06
N ASP A 105 13.56 13.76 3.47
CA ASP A 105 13.97 13.81 2.06
C ASP A 105 15.05 12.75 1.75
N TYR A 106 16.01 12.56 2.66
CA TYR A 106 17.04 11.54 2.50
C TYR A 106 16.44 10.12 2.52
N ILE A 107 15.53 9.85 3.45
CA ILE A 107 14.91 8.54 3.58
C ILE A 107 14.03 8.25 2.36
N GLU A 108 13.20 9.21 1.94
CA GLU A 108 12.37 9.07 0.74
C GLU A 108 13.24 8.84 -0.51
N ALA A 109 14.28 9.64 -0.71
CA ALA A 109 15.20 9.46 -1.83
C ALA A 109 15.90 8.11 -1.79
N SER A 110 16.27 7.61 -0.60
CA SER A 110 16.88 6.29 -0.44
C SER A 110 15.92 5.15 -0.80
N ILE A 111 14.61 5.33 -0.60
CA ILE A 111 13.58 4.34 -0.92
C ILE A 111 13.24 4.36 -2.42
N ARG A 112 13.00 5.55 -2.97
CA ARG A 112 12.61 5.72 -4.39
C ARG A 112 13.79 5.55 -5.34
N TYR A 113 14.96 6.05 -4.95
CA TYR A 113 16.16 6.13 -5.78
C TYR A 113 17.40 5.61 -5.02
N PRO A 114 17.41 4.34 -4.58
CA PRO A 114 18.47 3.79 -3.73
C PRO A 114 19.89 3.89 -4.31
N GLY A 115 20.02 4.07 -5.63
CA GLY A 115 21.29 4.26 -6.31
C GLY A 115 21.90 5.66 -6.19
N GLU A 116 21.15 6.68 -5.77
CA GLU A 116 21.63 8.06 -5.70
C GLU A 116 22.56 8.31 -4.52
N TYR A 117 22.27 7.69 -3.37
CA TYR A 117 23.11 7.76 -2.18
C TYR A 117 23.48 6.36 -1.71
N ILE A 118 24.73 5.95 -1.95
CA ILE A 118 25.27 4.70 -1.42
C ILE A 118 26.07 5.00 -0.16
N VAL A 119 25.60 4.47 0.98
CA VAL A 119 26.31 4.59 2.25
C VAL A 119 27.69 3.92 2.13
N GLU A 120 28.72 4.60 2.65
CA GLU A 120 30.09 4.07 2.68
C GLU A 120 30.14 2.65 3.26
N GLY A 121 30.84 1.74 2.56
CA GLY A 121 30.95 0.33 2.95
C GLY A 121 29.78 -0.57 2.53
N TYR A 122 28.82 -0.06 1.75
CA TYR A 122 27.72 -0.83 1.16
C TYR A 122 27.80 -0.87 -0.37
N SER A 123 27.19 -1.91 -0.95
CA SER A 123 27.02 -2.06 -2.39
C SER A 123 25.62 -1.61 -2.80
N ASN A 124 25.45 -1.21 -4.06
CA ASN A 124 24.15 -0.85 -4.62
C ASN A 124 23.29 -2.11 -4.86
N LEU A 125 22.62 -2.57 -3.81
CA LEU A 125 21.82 -3.80 -3.79
C LEU A 125 20.36 -3.57 -3.37
N MET A 126 20.01 -2.37 -2.90
CA MET A 126 18.65 -2.06 -2.50
C MET A 126 17.75 -1.99 -3.76
N PRO A 127 16.63 -2.74 -3.82
CA PRO A 127 15.76 -2.75 -4.99
C PRO A 127 15.15 -1.37 -5.31
N ALA A 128 15.02 -1.04 -6.58
CA ALA A 128 14.36 0.20 -7.04
C ALA A 128 12.87 -0.01 -7.35
N SER A 129 12.16 -0.78 -6.50
CA SER A 129 10.77 -1.18 -6.74
C SER A 129 9.74 -0.15 -6.27
N TRP A 130 10.16 0.87 -5.52
CA TRP A 130 9.28 1.78 -4.78
C TRP A 130 9.31 3.22 -5.31
N GLU A 131 9.80 3.44 -6.53
CA GLU A 131 9.80 4.76 -7.18
C GLU A 131 8.39 5.38 -7.22
N GLU A 132 7.37 4.55 -7.42
CA GLU A 132 5.95 4.94 -7.53
C GLU A 132 5.15 4.64 -6.25
N ALA A 133 5.81 4.36 -5.11
CA ALA A 133 5.10 4.14 -3.85
C ALA A 133 4.24 5.36 -3.47
N GLU A 134 3.07 5.12 -2.90
CA GLU A 134 2.13 6.17 -2.56
C GLU A 134 2.74 7.12 -1.53
N LYS A 135 2.38 8.40 -1.60
CA LYS A 135 2.94 9.41 -0.66
C LYS A 135 2.64 9.08 0.80
N GLN A 136 1.47 8.49 1.07
CA GLN A 136 1.08 8.07 2.40
C GLN A 136 1.97 6.91 2.90
N GLU A 137 2.28 5.93 2.06
CA GLU A 137 3.15 4.81 2.41
C GLU A 137 4.56 5.28 2.78
N ILE A 138 5.11 6.24 2.01
CA ILE A 138 6.39 6.87 2.32
C ILE A 138 6.33 7.64 3.64
N ALA A 139 5.26 8.40 3.90
CA ALA A 139 5.10 9.10 5.16
C ALA A 139 5.02 8.13 6.35
N ASP A 140 4.29 7.02 6.19
CA ASP A 140 4.11 5.99 7.21
C ASP A 140 5.44 5.30 7.55
N ILE A 141 6.21 4.86 6.55
CA ILE A 141 7.52 4.22 6.79
C ILE A 141 8.51 5.19 7.43
N ILE A 142 8.53 6.46 7.00
CA ILE A 142 9.37 7.49 7.65
C ILE A 142 8.95 7.67 9.11
N SER A 143 7.65 7.75 9.40
CA SER A 143 7.10 7.82 10.76
C SER A 143 7.51 6.61 11.60
N TYR A 144 7.53 5.41 11.04
CA TYR A 144 8.02 4.21 11.71
C TYR A 144 9.53 4.29 12.00
N LEU A 145 10.34 4.66 11.01
CA LEU A 145 11.79 4.75 11.15
C LEU A 145 12.23 5.81 12.17
N LYS A 146 11.46 6.90 12.34
CA LYS A 146 11.66 7.90 13.41
C LYS A 146 11.56 7.31 14.82
N THR A 147 10.91 6.16 15.00
CA THR A 147 10.79 5.50 16.31
C THR A 147 12.03 4.69 16.70
N LEU A 148 12.94 4.45 15.75
CA LEU A 148 14.10 3.57 15.92
C LEU A 148 15.33 4.39 16.34
N GLN A 149 15.73 4.26 17.61
CA GLN A 149 16.92 4.89 18.20
C GLN A 149 18.10 3.93 18.33
#